data_AF-A0A287D4K9-F1
#
_entry.id   AF-A0A287D4K9-F1
#
_cell.length_a   1.000
_cell.length_b   1.000
_cell.length_c   1.000
_cell.angle_alpha   90.00
_cell.angle_beta   90.00
_cell.angle_gamma   90.00
#
_symmetry.space_group_name_H-M   'P 1'
#
loop_
_entity.id
_entity.type
_entity.pdbx_description
1 polymer ?
#
loop_
_entity_poly.entity_id
_entity_poly.type
_entity_poly.pdbx_seq_one_letter_code
_entity_poly.pdbx_strand_id
1 'polypeptide(L)'
;MNDTVTIQTRKFMTNRLLQMKQMVIDVLHPGKATVPKRKILEKLTKMYKTTPDVIFVFRFRTHFRHGKTTGFGMIYDSFDYAKKNEPKHRLARYSLYEKKKTSRKQRKECKNRMKKVRGTVKANVGAGKKPKASRFCNDFSCGDSVNFS
;
A
#
# COMPACT_ATOMS: atom_id res chain seq x y z
N MET A 1 -20.23 -25.26 -5.86
CA MET A 1 -20.07 -25.26 -4.39
C MET A 1 -20.26 -23.85 -3.87
N ASN A 2 -21.46 -23.53 -3.40
CA ASN A 2 -21.78 -22.17 -2.95
C ASN A 2 -21.16 -21.93 -1.59
N ASP A 3 -20.10 -21.11 -1.57
CA ASP A 3 -19.51 -20.62 -0.33
C ASP A 3 -20.57 -19.84 0.46
N THR A 4 -21.08 -20.44 1.55
CA THR A 4 -22.05 -19.93 2.54
C THR A 4 -21.55 -18.70 3.34
N VAL A 5 -20.82 -17.79 2.68
CA VAL A 5 -20.38 -16.53 3.26
C VAL A 5 -21.46 -15.49 3.01
N THR A 6 -22.14 -15.02 4.05
CA THR A 6 -23.12 -13.94 3.91
C THR A 6 -22.54 -12.64 4.43
N ILE A 7 -22.84 -11.54 3.73
CA ILE A 7 -22.41 -10.20 4.10
C ILE A 7 -23.65 -9.42 4.51
N GLN A 8 -23.59 -8.82 5.69
CA GLN A 8 -24.59 -7.89 6.19
C GLN A 8 -23.92 -6.53 6.39
N THR A 9 -24.64 -5.45 6.09
CA THR A 9 -24.16 -4.09 6.31
C THR A 9 -24.99 -3.43 7.41
N ARG A 10 -24.31 -2.75 8.32
CA ARG A 10 -24.91 -2.01 9.43
C ARG A 10 -24.41 -0.57 9.43
N LYS A 11 -25.17 0.33 10.07
CA LYS A 11 -24.82 1.75 10.21
C LYS A 11 -24.42 2.38 8.86
N PHE A 12 -25.21 2.08 7.82
CA PHE A 12 -24.99 2.62 6.49
C PHE A 12 -25.28 4.13 6.49
N MET A 13 -24.34 4.91 6.01
CA MET A 13 -24.45 6.36 5.94
C MET A 13 -23.88 6.86 4.62
N THR A 14 -24.62 7.74 3.96
CA THR A 14 -24.12 8.45 2.77
C THR A 14 -23.49 9.77 3.21
N ASN A 15 -22.18 9.90 3.02
CA ASN A 15 -21.44 11.11 3.34
C ASN A 15 -21.14 11.88 2.04
N ARG A 16 -21.95 12.92 1.79
CA ARG A 16 -21.83 13.75 0.58
C ARG A 16 -20.63 14.69 0.60
N LEU A 17 -20.14 15.08 1.77
CA LEU A 17 -18.97 15.97 1.89
C LEU A 17 -17.69 15.34 1.32
N LEU A 18 -17.58 14.01 1.47
CA LEU A 18 -16.43 13.22 0.99
C LEU A 18 -16.78 12.35 -0.22
N GLN A 19 -18.01 12.48 -0.74
CA GLN A 19 -18.56 11.71 -1.87
C GLN A 19 -18.35 10.20 -1.71
N MET A 20 -18.70 9.70 -0.53
CA MET A 20 -18.60 8.28 -0.23
C MET A 20 -19.74 7.77 0.66
N LYS A 21 -19.97 6.46 0.57
CA LYS A 21 -20.88 5.71 1.42
C LYS A 21 -20.03 4.94 2.42
N GLN A 22 -20.27 5.16 3.70
CA GLN A 22 -19.59 4.48 4.79
C GLN A 22 -20.52 3.50 5.47
N MET A 23 -19.99 2.33 5.83
CA MET A 23 -20.76 1.29 6.49
C MET A 23 -19.87 0.39 7.34
N VAL A 24 -20.50 -0.27 8.32
CA VAL A 24 -19.93 -1.41 9.02
C VAL A 24 -20.33 -2.67 8.26
N ILE A 25 -19.37 -3.55 8.01
CA ILE A 25 -19.56 -4.82 7.30
C ILE A 25 -19.44 -5.95 8.30
N ASP A 26 -20.46 -6.79 8.35
CA ASP A 26 -20.42 -8.06 9.06
C ASP A 26 -20.36 -9.20 8.06
N VAL A 27 -19.42 -10.09 8.29
CA VAL A 27 -19.20 -11.27 7.46
C VAL A 27 -19.50 -12.49 8.31
N LEU A 28 -20.53 -13.23 7.93
CA LEU A 28 -20.88 -14.52 8.51
C LEU A 28 -20.26 -15.62 7.65
N HIS A 29 -19.48 -16.49 8.26
CA HIS A 29 -18.73 -17.56 7.58
C HIS A 29 -18.63 -18.77 8.52
N PRO A 30 -19.75 -19.49 8.74
CA PRO A 30 -19.78 -20.63 9.65
C PRO A 30 -18.82 -21.73 9.16
N GLY A 31 -18.08 -22.32 10.10
CA GLY A 31 -17.17 -23.44 9.82
C GLY A 31 -15.98 -23.11 8.92
N LYS A 32 -15.74 -21.83 8.60
CA LYS A 32 -14.62 -21.39 7.77
C LYS A 32 -13.70 -20.45 8.53
N ALA A 33 -12.44 -20.41 8.10
CA ALA A 33 -11.49 -19.39 8.53
C ALA A 33 -11.88 -18.00 7.99
N THR A 34 -11.18 -16.97 8.46
CA THR A 34 -11.40 -15.58 8.05
C THR A 34 -11.40 -15.43 6.53
N VAL A 35 -12.48 -14.87 6.00
CA VAL A 35 -12.64 -14.65 4.55
C VAL A 35 -11.62 -13.64 4.05
N PRO A 36 -10.92 -13.89 2.92
CA PRO A 36 -9.99 -12.93 2.34
C PRO A 36 -10.74 -11.71 1.80
N LYS A 37 -10.09 -10.55 1.88
CA LYS A 37 -10.68 -9.26 1.47
C LYS A 37 -11.11 -9.21 0.00
N ARG A 38 -10.45 -9.96 -0.89
CA ARG A 38 -10.79 -10.06 -2.32
C ARG A 38 -12.21 -10.62 -2.51
N LYS A 39 -12.54 -11.73 -1.84
CA LYS A 39 -13.89 -12.31 -1.86
C LYS A 39 -14.96 -11.37 -1.29
N ILE A 40 -14.61 -10.59 -0.26
CA ILE A 40 -15.53 -9.60 0.33
C ILE A 40 -15.78 -8.45 -0.64
N LEU A 41 -14.72 -7.95 -1.30
CA LEU A 41 -14.81 -6.93 -2.35
C LEU A 41 -15.74 -7.39 -3.47
N GLU A 42 -15.54 -8.58 -4.02
CA GLU A 42 -16.37 -9.14 -5.09
C GLU A 42 -17.86 -9.20 -4.72
N LYS A 43 -18.19 -9.57 -3.48
CA LYS A 43 -19.57 -9.60 -3.02
C LYS A 43 -20.15 -8.19 -2.87
N LEU A 44 -19.38 -7.23 -2.35
CA LEU A 44 -19.82 -5.83 -2.27
C LEU A 44 -20.01 -5.19 -3.64
N THR A 45 -19.12 -5.48 -4.60
CA THR A 45 -19.24 -5.09 -6.02
C THR A 45 -20.58 -5.56 -6.59
N LYS A 46 -20.95 -6.82 -6.36
CA LYS A 46 -22.23 -7.38 -6.81
C LYS A 46 -23.44 -6.75 -6.11
N MET A 47 -23.35 -6.54 -4.79
CA MET A 47 -24.45 -5.98 -4.00
C MET A 47 -24.77 -4.53 -4.38
N TYR A 48 -23.75 -3.69 -4.55
CA TYR A 48 -23.91 -2.26 -4.79
C TYR A 48 -23.76 -1.87 -6.26
N LYS A 49 -23.50 -2.83 -7.16
CA LYS A 49 -23.35 -2.62 -8.61
C LYS A 49 -22.27 -1.58 -8.95
N THR A 50 -21.14 -1.64 -8.25
CA THR A 50 -20.01 -0.71 -8.41
C THR A 50 -18.74 -1.47 -8.78
N THR A 51 -17.76 -0.79 -9.38
CA THR A 51 -16.44 -1.35 -9.66
C THR A 51 -15.65 -1.62 -8.37
N PRO A 52 -14.77 -2.65 -8.34
CA PRO A 52 -14.03 -3.03 -7.14
C PRO A 52 -12.96 -1.99 -6.74
N ASP A 53 -12.49 -1.17 -7.68
CA ASP A 53 -11.41 -0.19 -7.45
C ASP A 53 -11.83 0.97 -6.55
N VAL A 54 -13.14 1.19 -6.44
CA VAL A 54 -13.75 2.30 -5.70
C VAL A 54 -14.15 1.85 -4.28
N ILE A 55 -14.08 0.55 -3.99
CA ILE A 55 -14.46 -0.05 -2.72
C ILE A 55 -13.21 -0.30 -1.88
N PHE A 56 -13.17 0.30 -0.68
CA PHE A 56 -12.10 0.10 0.30
C PHE A 56 -12.63 -0.61 1.53
N VAL A 57 -11.97 -1.72 1.89
CA VAL A 57 -12.39 -2.54 3.01
C VAL A 57 -11.23 -2.77 3.98
N PHE A 58 -11.43 -2.44 5.25
CA PHE A 58 -10.35 -2.43 6.23
C PHE A 58 -10.80 -2.81 7.64
N ARG A 59 -9.79 -3.08 8.49
CA ARG A 59 -9.95 -3.40 9.92
C ARG A 59 -10.97 -4.54 10.16
N PHE A 60 -10.76 -5.68 9.50
CA PHE A 60 -11.51 -6.88 9.86
C PHE A 60 -11.01 -7.48 11.16
N ARG A 61 -11.93 -7.75 12.10
CA ARG A 61 -11.68 -8.47 13.35
C ARG A 61 -12.69 -9.59 13.48
N THR A 62 -12.18 -10.81 13.66
CA THR A 62 -12.98 -12.00 13.93
C THR A 62 -13.44 -11.98 15.39
N HIS A 63 -14.70 -12.32 15.62
CA HIS A 63 -15.20 -12.64 16.96
C HIS A 63 -14.68 -14.01 17.38
N PHE A 64 -14.37 -14.15 18.67
CA PHE A 64 -13.90 -15.42 19.21
C PHE A 64 -14.96 -16.51 19.00
N ARG A 65 -14.56 -17.60 18.34
CA ARG A 65 -15.36 -18.82 18.12
C ARG A 65 -16.76 -18.63 17.49
N HIS A 66 -17.12 -17.45 16.99
CA HIS A 66 -18.49 -17.16 16.52
C HIS A 66 -18.70 -17.24 15.00
N GLY A 67 -17.63 -17.45 14.22
CA GLY A 67 -17.74 -17.44 12.74
C GLY A 67 -18.24 -16.11 12.15
N LYS A 68 -18.14 -15.03 12.93
CA LYS A 68 -18.52 -13.66 12.56
C LYS A 68 -17.29 -12.77 12.55
N THR A 69 -17.13 -11.97 11.51
CA THR A 69 -16.04 -10.99 11.39
C THR A 69 -16.65 -9.64 11.11
N THR A 70 -16.24 -8.63 11.88
CA THR A 70 -16.69 -7.25 11.70
C THR A 70 -15.58 -6.43 11.05
N GLY A 71 -15.94 -5.51 10.18
CA GLY A 71 -15.01 -4.59 9.55
C GLY A 71 -15.70 -3.34 9.04
N PHE A 72 -14.94 -2.50 8.34
CA PHE A 72 -15.46 -1.26 7.78
C PHE A 72 -15.34 -1.28 6.26
N GLY A 73 -16.35 -0.72 5.61
CA GLY A 73 -16.42 -0.53 4.17
C GLY A 73 -16.64 0.93 3.83
N MET A 74 -15.88 1.42 2.85
CA MET A 74 -16.05 2.72 2.22
C MET A 74 -16.22 2.48 0.72
N ILE A 75 -17.28 3.05 0.14
CA ILE A 75 -17.55 3.01 -1.29
C ILE A 75 -17.57 4.46 -1.76
N TYR A 76 -16.58 4.88 -2.55
CA TYR A 76 -16.59 6.20 -3.17
C TYR A 76 -17.53 6.23 -4.38
N ASP A 77 -17.92 7.43 -4.81
CA ASP A 77 -18.69 7.58 -6.06
C ASP A 77 -17.78 7.58 -7.30
N SER A 78 -16.54 8.07 -7.17
CA SER A 78 -15.51 8.06 -8.23
C SER A 78 -14.13 7.69 -7.70
N PHE A 79 -13.29 7.13 -8.57
CA PHE A 79 -11.91 6.76 -8.29
C PHE A 79 -11.00 7.97 -8.00
N ASP A 80 -11.30 9.13 -8.58
CA ASP A 80 -10.52 10.35 -8.34
C ASP A 80 -10.68 10.85 -6.90
N TYR A 81 -11.88 10.75 -6.36
CA TYR A 81 -12.16 11.09 -4.96
C TYR A 81 -11.52 10.09 -4.01
N ALA A 82 -11.52 8.80 -4.37
CA ALA A 82 -10.80 7.79 -3.59
C ALA A 82 -9.31 8.13 -3.44
N LYS A 83 -8.62 8.53 -4.52
CA LYS A 83 -7.20 8.91 -4.47
C LYS A 83 -6.92 10.14 -3.62
N LYS A 84 -7.83 11.12 -3.62
CA LYS A 84 -7.68 12.38 -2.88
C LYS A 84 -7.96 12.19 -1.38
N ASN A 85 -9.01 11.45 -1.06
CA ASN A 85 -9.56 11.38 0.30
C ASN A 85 -9.02 10.19 1.11
N GLU A 86 -8.60 9.09 0.47
CA GLU A 86 -8.07 7.94 1.21
C GLU A 86 -6.69 8.22 1.80
N PRO A 87 -6.45 7.78 3.05
CA PRO A 87 -5.11 7.72 3.60
C PRO A 87 -4.14 6.93 2.71
N LYS A 88 -2.97 7.52 2.40
CA LYS A 88 -1.92 6.94 1.52
C LYS A 88 -1.51 5.51 1.87
N HIS A 89 -1.61 5.10 3.14
CA HIS A 89 -1.26 3.74 3.57
C HIS A 89 -2.26 2.68 3.12
N ARG A 90 -3.51 3.06 2.85
CA ARG A 90 -4.53 2.16 2.28
C ARG A 90 -4.37 2.07 0.78
N LEU A 91 -4.14 3.19 0.10
CA LEU A 91 -3.79 3.19 -1.33
C LEU A 91 -2.58 2.28 -1.61
N ALA A 92 -1.55 2.32 -0.76
CA ALA A 92 -0.39 1.44 -0.87
C ALA A 92 -0.71 -0.06 -0.70
N ARG A 93 -1.78 -0.43 0.03
CA ARG A 93 -2.21 -1.83 0.18
C ARG A 93 -2.93 -2.37 -1.05
N TYR A 94 -3.52 -1.48 -1.84
CA TYR A 94 -4.14 -1.77 -3.13
C TYR A 94 -3.16 -1.51 -4.30
N SER A 95 -1.87 -1.27 -4.01
CA SER A 95 -0.83 -0.99 -4.99
C SER A 95 -1.06 0.26 -5.85
N LEU A 96 -1.96 1.16 -5.44
CA LEU A 96 -2.28 2.40 -6.15
C LEU A 96 -1.30 3.55 -5.84
N TYR A 97 -0.46 3.37 -4.82
CA TYR A 97 0.51 4.38 -4.38
C TYR A 97 1.75 3.73 -3.79
N GLU A 98 2.92 4.11 -4.29
CA GLU A 98 4.19 3.70 -3.72
C GLU A 98 4.80 4.81 -2.87
N LYS A 99 4.98 4.52 -1.58
CA LYS A 99 5.70 5.43 -0.69
C LYS A 99 7.20 5.17 -0.80
N LYS A 100 7.97 6.17 -1.24
CA LYS A 100 9.45 6.14 -1.16
C LYS A 100 9.90 5.95 0.29
N LYS A 101 10.47 4.77 0.58
CA LYS A 101 10.97 4.40 1.91
C LYS A 101 12.43 4.86 2.04
N THR A 102 12.65 5.95 2.76
CA THR A 102 13.99 6.28 3.29
C THR A 102 13.93 6.22 4.80
N SER A 103 14.96 5.67 5.43
CA SER A 103 14.96 5.43 6.88
C SER A 103 14.80 6.73 7.66
N ARG A 104 14.00 6.71 8.73
CA ARG A 104 13.83 7.84 9.64
C ARG A 104 15.19 8.31 10.18
N LYS A 105 16.10 7.37 10.46
CA LYS A 105 17.47 7.64 10.94
C LYS A 105 18.25 8.45 9.90
N GLN A 106 18.30 7.97 8.66
CA GLN A 106 18.97 8.64 7.55
C GLN A 106 18.42 10.06 7.30
N ARG A 107 17.10 10.26 7.37
CA ARG A 107 16.50 11.61 7.22
C ARG A 107 16.90 12.55 8.35
N LYS A 108 16.94 12.05 9.59
CA LYS A 108 17.32 12.87 10.76
C LYS A 108 18.81 13.22 10.73
N GLU A 109 19.68 12.27 10.37
CA GLU A 109 21.11 12.51 10.19
C GLU A 109 21.38 13.48 9.03
N CYS A 110 20.68 13.33 7.91
CA CYS A 110 20.72 14.28 6.80
C CYS A 110 20.28 15.69 7.25
N LYS A 111 19.16 15.81 7.97
CA LYS A 111 18.68 17.09 8.53
C LYS A 111 19.72 17.72 9.47
N ASN A 112 20.34 16.94 10.36
CA ASN A 112 21.34 17.43 11.30
C ASN A 112 22.64 17.86 10.60
N ARG A 113 23.06 17.17 9.53
CA ARG A 113 24.20 17.58 8.69
C ARG A 113 23.90 18.87 7.91
N MET A 114 22.72 18.99 7.31
CA MET A 114 22.30 20.19 6.56
C MET A 114 22.16 21.43 7.45
N LYS A 115 21.87 21.28 8.75
CA LYS A 115 21.84 22.40 9.70
C LYS A 115 23.20 23.06 9.93
N LYS A 116 24.32 22.33 9.72
CA LYS A 116 25.69 22.84 9.99
C LYS A 116 26.23 23.76 8.91
N VAL A 117 25.68 23.73 7.69
CA VAL A 117 26.17 24.50 6.54
C VAL A 117 25.16 25.57 6.12
N ARG A 118 25.61 26.63 5.44
CA ARG A 118 24.78 27.75 4.95
C ARG A 118 24.81 27.84 3.42
N GLY A 119 23.84 28.57 2.85
CA GLY A 119 23.74 28.80 1.41
C GLY A 119 23.54 27.54 0.57
N THR A 120 23.98 27.59 -0.68
CA THR A 120 23.86 26.54 -1.71
C THR A 120 24.58 25.23 -1.32
N VAL A 121 25.53 25.29 -0.39
CA VAL A 121 26.29 24.13 0.12
C VAL A 121 25.38 23.07 0.78
N LYS A 122 24.17 23.44 1.24
CA LYS A 122 23.19 22.50 1.82
C LYS A 122 22.76 21.40 0.86
N ALA A 123 22.63 21.70 -0.44
CA ALA A 123 22.20 20.74 -1.44
C ALA A 123 23.20 19.58 -1.59
N ASN A 124 24.50 19.89 -1.46
CA ASN A 124 25.60 18.93 -1.62
C ASN A 124 25.78 18.00 -0.41
N VAL A 125 25.35 18.41 0.77
CA VAL A 125 25.47 17.64 2.02
C VAL A 125 24.30 16.65 2.21
N GLY A 126 23.15 16.95 1.59
CA GLY A 126 21.94 16.14 1.70
C GLY A 126 22.03 14.80 0.95
N ALA A 127 22.64 14.81 -0.23
CA ALA A 127 23.07 13.61 -0.93
C ALA A 127 24.39 13.16 -0.29
N GLY A 128 24.40 12.09 0.50
CA GLY A 128 25.67 11.53 0.97
C GLY A 128 26.63 11.38 -0.22
N LYS A 129 27.91 11.73 -0.05
CA LYS A 129 28.94 11.61 -1.10
C LYS A 129 28.69 10.31 -1.88
N LYS A 130 28.40 10.40 -3.18
CA LYS A 130 28.40 9.22 -4.04
C LYS A 130 29.75 8.53 -3.81
N PRO A 131 29.81 7.23 -3.47
CA PRO A 131 31.09 6.55 -3.45
C PRO A 131 31.70 6.75 -4.84
N LYS A 132 32.91 7.31 -4.89
CA LYS A 132 33.66 7.36 -6.14
C LYS A 132 33.86 5.89 -6.53
N ALA A 133 33.27 5.46 -7.64
CA ALA A 133 33.62 4.17 -8.23
C ALA A 133 35.14 4.23 -8.44
N SER A 134 35.88 3.44 -7.67
CA SER A 134 37.29 3.20 -7.94
C SER A 134 37.33 2.52 -9.30
N ARG A 135 37.73 3.26 -10.34
CA ARG A 135 38.30 2.68 -11.55
C ARG A 135 39.57 1.97 -11.11
N PHE A 136 39.45 0.71 -10.73
CA PHE A 136 40.61 -0.17 -10.73
C PHE A 136 40.64 -0.75 -12.13
N CYS A 137 41.52 -0.19 -12.97
CA CYS A 137 41.94 -0.82 -14.21
C CYS A 137 42.59 -2.15 -13.80
N ASN A 138 42.00 -3.26 -14.22
CA ASN A 138 42.73 -4.53 -14.24
C ASN A 138 43.45 -4.61 -15.58
N ASP A 139 44.52 -3.83 -15.70
CA ASP A 139 45.61 -4.11 -16.61
C ASP A 139 46.49 -5.16 -15.92
N PHE A 140 46.17 -6.43 -16.12
CA PHE A 140 47.11 -7.52 -15.85
C PHE A 140 46.91 -8.60 -16.92
N SER A 141 47.69 -8.44 -17.98
CA SER A 141 48.35 -9.48 -18.77
C SER A 141 47.91 -10.93 -18.50
N CYS A 142 47.16 -11.50 -19.45
CA CYS A 142 47.33 -12.90 -19.82
C CYS A 142 47.78 -12.92 -21.28
N GLY A 143 49.10 -13.01 -21.47
CA GLY A 143 49.69 -13.42 -22.73
C GLY A 143 49.55 -14.93 -22.89
N ASP A 144 49.39 -15.31 -24.16
CA ASP A 144 49.84 -16.53 -24.81
C ASP A 144 49.06 -17.83 -24.57
N SER A 145 48.14 -18.11 -25.50
CA SER A 145 48.29 -19.32 -26.32
C SER A 145 47.75 -19.09 -27.74
N VAL A 146 48.52 -19.63 -28.67
CA VAL A 146 48.58 -19.30 -30.09
C VAL A 146 47.68 -20.26 -30.89
N ASN A 147 46.85 -19.66 -31.76
CA ASN A 147 46.51 -20.04 -33.14
C ASN A 147 46.14 -21.47 -33.57
N PHE A 148 44.95 -21.52 -34.20
CA PHE A 148 44.59 -22.09 -35.51
C PHE A 148 44.88 -23.57 -35.82
N SER A 149 43.80 -24.36 -35.89
CA SER A 149 43.34 -25.15 -37.06
C SER A 149 41.90 -25.60 -36.82
#